data_AF-A0A3P7GYF5-F1
#
_entry.id   AF-A0A3P7GYF5-F1
#
_cell.length_a   1.000
_cell.length_b   1.000
_cell.length_c   1.000
_cell.angle_alpha   90.00
_cell.angle_beta   90.00
_cell.angle_gamma   90.00
#
_symmetry.space_group_name_H-M   'P 1'
#
loop_
_entity.id
_entity.type
_entity.pdbx_description
1 polymer ?
#
loop_
_entity_poly.entity_id
_entity_poly.type
_entity_poly.pdbx_seq_one_letter_code
_entity_poly.pdbx_strand_id
1 'polypeptide(L)'
;MTPFSTAEPKKEETKITRPLNPPPYSPEILNNLSKYSVWSLSVIGRELVQELIWRTQMLMNLLLKLTDRRYQQQAAGDPEQLLEYCQMILTRIIEIRLRIDRVPRPQQISEDDFIAMMADPSAPVKSPEQVKKEEMFEAQRQKLVRLSSALKSFEWMCSVSDPRLLKKPEKF
;
A
#
# COMPACT_ATOMS: atom_id res chain seq x y z
N MET A 1 59.89 -8.99 32.31
CA MET A 1 59.04 -7.92 31.76
C MET A 1 58.40 -8.42 30.49
N THR A 2 57.19 -8.94 30.60
CA THR A 2 56.29 -9.28 29.48
C THR A 2 55.31 -8.12 29.32
N PRO A 3 55.00 -7.64 28.10
CA PRO A 3 53.81 -6.83 27.90
C PRO A 3 52.63 -7.75 27.60
N PHE A 4 51.62 -7.69 28.47
CA PHE A 4 50.27 -8.14 28.19
C PHE A 4 49.72 -7.33 27.01
N SER A 5 49.40 -7.99 25.90
CA SER A 5 48.55 -7.41 24.86
C SER A 5 47.14 -7.92 25.09
N THR A 6 46.31 -7.08 25.74
CA THR A 6 44.87 -7.29 25.84
C THR A 6 44.27 -7.18 24.45
N ALA A 7 43.86 -8.31 23.87
CA ALA A 7 43.05 -8.33 22.66
C ALA A 7 41.67 -7.73 22.99
N GLU A 8 41.41 -6.53 22.48
CA GLU A 8 40.06 -5.97 22.46
C GLU A 8 39.16 -6.85 21.57
N PRO A 9 37.92 -7.18 22.00
CA PRO A 9 36.99 -7.86 21.11
C PRO A 9 36.60 -6.89 20.00
N LYS A 10 36.96 -7.25 18.75
CA LYS A 10 36.46 -6.57 17.56
C LYS A 10 34.94 -6.53 17.64
N LYS A 11 34.37 -5.34 17.81
CA LYS A 11 32.96 -5.07 17.60
C LYS A 11 32.60 -5.65 16.23
N GLU A 12 31.76 -6.67 16.21
CA GLU A 12 31.03 -7.06 15.01
C GLU A 12 30.29 -5.81 14.53
N GLU A 13 30.81 -5.21 13.46
CA GLU A 13 30.04 -4.29 12.65
C GLU A 13 28.85 -5.09 12.15
N THR A 14 27.71 -4.94 12.82
CA THR A 14 26.39 -5.29 12.32
C THR A 14 26.30 -4.71 10.92
N LYS A 15 26.51 -5.58 9.91
CA LYS A 15 26.22 -5.30 8.52
C LYS A 15 24.78 -4.82 8.50
N ILE A 16 24.61 -3.53 8.29
CA ILE A 16 23.32 -2.93 7.99
C ILE A 16 22.93 -3.55 6.65
N THR A 17 22.21 -4.67 6.72
CA THR A 17 21.45 -5.24 5.62
C THR A 17 20.55 -4.11 5.16
N ARG A 18 20.87 -3.58 3.98
CA ARG A 18 20.05 -2.59 3.29
C ARG A 18 18.62 -3.15 3.30
N PRO A 19 17.64 -2.49 3.93
CA PRO A 19 16.33 -3.07 4.05
C PRO A 19 15.81 -3.36 2.65
N LEU A 20 15.28 -4.57 2.44
CA LEU A 20 14.37 -4.84 1.33
C LEU A 20 13.43 -3.63 1.29
N ASN A 21 13.43 -2.88 0.18
CA ASN A 21 12.58 -1.68 0.03
C ASN A 21 11.23 -1.91 0.70
N PRO A 22 10.74 -0.94 1.49
CA PRO A 22 9.58 -1.17 2.33
C PRO A 22 8.46 -1.77 1.48
N PRO A 23 7.70 -2.72 2.05
CA PRO A 23 6.65 -3.40 1.32
C PRO A 23 5.72 -2.39 0.64
N PRO A 24 5.13 -2.73 -0.53
CA PRO A 24 4.25 -1.81 -1.26
C PRO A 24 3.07 -1.34 -0.39
N TYR A 25 2.75 -2.11 0.65
CA TYR A 25 1.76 -1.79 1.66
C TYR A 25 2.34 -1.88 3.07
N SER A 26 1.92 -0.98 3.95
CA SER A 26 2.27 -1.05 5.37
C SER A 26 1.66 -2.29 6.03
N PRO A 27 2.25 -2.81 7.11
CA PRO A 27 1.67 -3.90 7.90
C PRO A 27 0.25 -3.58 8.38
N GLU A 28 -0.05 -2.30 8.65
CA GLU A 28 -1.39 -1.86 9.04
C GLU A 28 -2.43 -2.17 7.96
N ILE A 29 -2.12 -1.92 6.69
CA ILE A 29 -3.04 -2.21 5.58
C ILE A 29 -3.22 -3.73 5.44
N LEU A 30 -2.11 -4.47 5.44
CA LEU A 30 -2.11 -5.93 5.24
C LEU A 30 -2.75 -6.70 6.40
N ASN A 31 -2.71 -6.17 7.62
CA ASN A 31 -3.36 -6.77 8.79
C ASN A 31 -4.86 -6.42 8.90
N ASN A 32 -5.33 -5.43 8.13
CA ASN A 32 -6.70 -4.94 8.20
C ASN A 32 -7.48 -5.12 6.89
N LEU A 33 -7.15 -6.15 6.10
CA LEU A 33 -7.78 -6.42 4.80
C LEU A 33 -9.31 -6.55 4.86
N SER A 34 -9.90 -6.93 6.00
CA SER A 34 -11.36 -6.99 6.18
C SER A 34 -12.08 -5.64 6.08
N LYS A 35 -11.37 -4.50 6.25
CA LYS A 35 -11.97 -3.16 6.21
C LYS A 35 -12.14 -2.62 4.79
N TYR A 36 -11.57 -3.30 3.80
CA TYR A 36 -11.51 -2.81 2.43
C TYR A 36 -12.61 -3.42 1.56
N SER A 37 -13.11 -2.63 0.61
CA SER A 37 -14.08 -3.11 -0.38
C SER A 37 -13.45 -4.11 -1.35
N VAL A 38 -14.26 -4.93 -2.04
CA VAL A 38 -13.80 -5.87 -3.08
C VAL A 38 -12.93 -5.18 -4.13
N TRP A 39 -13.33 -3.98 -4.55
CA TRP A 39 -12.56 -3.18 -5.49
C TRP A 39 -11.17 -2.84 -4.93
N SER A 40 -11.12 -2.32 -3.70
CA SER A 40 -9.85 -1.96 -3.05
C SER A 40 -8.96 -3.19 -2.86
N LEU A 41 -9.54 -4.31 -2.43
CA LEU A 41 -8.87 -5.60 -2.30
C LEU A 41 -8.32 -6.10 -3.64
N SER A 42 -9.01 -5.85 -4.75
CA SER A 42 -8.55 -6.22 -6.09
C SER A 42 -7.35 -5.39 -6.54
N VAL A 43 -7.30 -4.10 -6.16
CA VAL A 43 -6.14 -3.22 -6.41
C VAL A 43 -4.94 -3.67 -5.57
N ILE A 44 -5.13 -3.83 -4.25
CA ILE A 44 -4.08 -4.31 -3.34
C ILE A 44 -3.54 -5.67 -3.82
N GLY A 45 -4.42 -6.61 -4.16
CA GLY A 45 -4.03 -7.93 -4.65
C GLY A 45 -3.21 -7.88 -5.94
N ARG A 46 -3.54 -6.99 -6.88
CA ARG A 46 -2.78 -6.81 -8.12
C ARG A 46 -1.36 -6.31 -7.84
N GLU A 47 -1.22 -5.31 -6.98
CA GLU A 47 0.07 -4.75 -6.62
C GLU A 47 0.93 -5.75 -5.84
N LEU A 48 0.33 -6.53 -4.95
CA LEU A 48 1.01 -7.65 -4.28
C LEU A 48 1.49 -8.73 -5.26
N VAL A 49 0.72 -9.05 -6.30
CA VAL A 49 1.16 -9.98 -7.35
C VAL A 49 2.34 -9.42 -8.13
N GLN A 50 2.33 -8.14 -8.47
CA GLN A 50 3.46 -7.49 -9.15
C GLN A 50 4.73 -7.50 -8.28
N GLU A 51 4.59 -7.19 -7.00
CA GLU A 51 5.68 -7.28 -6.03
C GLU A 51 6.21 -8.72 -5.92
N LEU A 52 5.32 -9.71 -5.83
CA LEU A 52 5.70 -11.12 -5.77
C LEU A 52 6.52 -11.53 -7.01
N ILE A 53 6.09 -11.12 -8.20
CA ILE A 53 6.81 -11.39 -9.45
C ILE A 53 8.23 -10.81 -9.38
N TRP A 54 8.35 -9.54 -8.98
CA TRP A 54 9.64 -8.87 -8.86
C TRP A 54 10.56 -9.56 -7.85
N ARG A 55 10.04 -9.88 -6.66
CA ARG A 55 10.82 -10.53 -5.59
C ARG A 55 11.20 -11.96 -5.93
N THR A 56 10.34 -12.70 -6.63
CA THR A 56 10.65 -14.05 -7.11
C THR A 56 11.77 -14.01 -8.16
N GLN A 57 11.74 -13.03 -9.08
CA GLN A 57 12.83 -12.82 -10.03
C GLN A 57 14.15 -12.47 -9.32
N MET A 58 14.10 -11.59 -8.31
CA MET A 58 15.27 -11.29 -7.47
C MET A 58 15.81 -12.54 -6.79
N LEU A 59 14.94 -13.39 -6.23
CA LEU A 59 15.31 -14.64 -5.57
C LEU A 59 15.97 -15.60 -6.55
N MET A 60 15.39 -15.81 -7.73
CA MET A 60 15.99 -16.66 -8.77
C MET A 60 17.37 -16.15 -9.19
N ASN A 61 17.53 -14.85 -9.38
CA ASN A 61 18.82 -14.25 -9.72
C ASN A 61 19.86 -14.42 -8.61
N LEU A 62 19.44 -14.33 -7.34
CA LEU A 62 20.31 -14.52 -6.19
C LEU A 62 20.73 -15.98 -6.06
N LEU A 63 19.80 -16.92 -6.17
CA LEU A 63 20.07 -18.36 -6.17
C LEU A 63 21.00 -18.75 -7.33
N LEU A 64 20.77 -18.21 -8.53
CA LEU A 64 21.65 -18.45 -9.69
C LEU A 64 23.09 -17.96 -9.42
N LYS A 65 23.25 -16.77 -8.82
CA LYS A 65 24.57 -16.26 -8.44
C LYS A 65 25.25 -17.12 -7.37
N LEU A 66 24.49 -17.67 -6.42
CA LEU A 66 25.02 -18.58 -5.40
C LEU A 66 25.50 -19.91 -5.99
N THR A 67 24.95 -20.35 -7.13
CA THR A 67 25.45 -21.55 -7.84
C THR A 67 26.80 -21.32 -8.54
N ASP A 68 27.21 -20.07 -8.81
CA ASP A 68 28.54 -19.75 -9.34
C ASP A 68 29.53 -19.46 -8.19
N ARG A 69 30.52 -20.34 -8.02
CA ARG A 69 31.58 -20.23 -6.99
C ARG A 69 32.30 -18.87 -6.99
N ARG A 70 32.35 -18.16 -8.13
CA ARG A 70 32.98 -16.84 -8.24
C ARG A 70 32.22 -15.74 -7.51
N TYR A 71 30.91 -15.90 -7.32
CA TYR A 71 30.03 -14.89 -6.73
C TYR A 71 29.62 -15.19 -5.29
N GLN A 72 29.95 -16.38 -4.76
CA GLN A 72 29.66 -16.75 -3.35
C GLN A 72 30.27 -15.78 -2.34
N GLN A 73 31.42 -15.16 -2.64
CA GLN A 73 32.05 -14.17 -1.75
C GLN A 73 31.47 -12.75 -1.85
N GLN A 74 30.66 -12.46 -2.87
CA GLN A 74 30.06 -11.14 -3.13
C GLN A 74 28.53 -11.12 -2.99
N ALA A 75 27.91 -12.26 -2.71
CA ALA A 75 26.46 -12.36 -2.52
C ALA A 75 26.05 -11.64 -1.22
N ALA A 76 25.65 -10.37 -1.36
CA ALA A 76 25.28 -9.49 -0.25
C ALA A 76 23.80 -9.64 0.18
N GLY A 77 23.08 -10.65 -0.28
CA GLY A 77 21.66 -10.84 0.00
C GLY A 77 21.36 -12.21 0.62
N ASP A 78 20.49 -12.20 1.62
CA ASP A 78 20.01 -13.40 2.30
C ASP A 78 18.81 -14.00 1.53
N PRO A 79 18.94 -15.18 0.89
CA PRO A 79 17.85 -15.82 0.17
C PRO A 79 16.69 -16.21 1.08
N GLU A 80 16.94 -16.53 2.35
CA GLU A 80 15.91 -16.96 3.30
C GLU A 80 14.96 -15.82 3.63
N GLN A 81 15.49 -14.63 3.94
CA GLN A 81 14.68 -13.42 4.15
C GLN A 81 13.80 -13.07 2.94
N LEU A 82 14.33 -13.21 1.73
CA LEU A 82 13.56 -12.94 0.52
C LEU A 82 12.48 -13.99 0.27
N LEU A 83 12.75 -15.25 0.62
CA LEU A 83 11.77 -16.34 0.56
C LEU A 83 10.64 -16.14 1.58
N GLU A 84 10.96 -15.80 2.83
CA GLU A 84 9.98 -15.46 3.87
C GLU A 84 9.09 -14.30 3.43
N TYR A 85 9.67 -13.27 2.80
CA TYR A 85 8.92 -12.14 2.28
C TYR A 85 7.96 -12.54 1.14
N CYS A 86 8.42 -13.38 0.20
CA CYS A 86 7.55 -13.93 -0.84
C CYS A 86 6.41 -14.77 -0.24
N GLN A 87 6.68 -15.57 0.79
CA GLN A 87 5.67 -16.35 1.49
C GLN A 87 4.63 -15.45 2.16
N MET A 88 5.06 -14.39 2.84
CA MET A 88 4.15 -13.41 3.43
C MET A 88 3.23 -12.78 2.36
N ILE A 89 3.77 -12.37 1.21
CA ILE A 89 2.98 -11.81 0.11
C ILE A 89 1.94 -12.82 -0.38
N LEU A 90 2.35 -14.07 -0.61
CA LEU A 90 1.45 -15.16 -1.03
C LEU A 90 0.31 -15.37 -0.04
N THR A 91 0.60 -15.40 1.26
CA THR A 91 -0.41 -15.53 2.31
C THR A 91 -1.45 -14.40 2.21
N ARG A 92 -1.01 -13.15 1.98
CA ARG A 92 -1.93 -12.01 1.81
C ARG A 92 -2.73 -12.07 0.52
N ILE A 93 -2.15 -12.52 -0.59
CA ILE A 93 -2.88 -12.72 -1.85
C ILE A 93 -4.00 -13.76 -1.68
N ILE A 94 -3.70 -14.89 -1.03
CA ILE A 94 -4.70 -15.94 -0.74
C ILE A 94 -5.81 -15.37 0.14
N GLU A 95 -5.44 -14.64 1.18
CA GLU A 95 -6.37 -13.99 2.09
C GLU A 95 -7.32 -13.02 1.38
N ILE A 96 -6.79 -12.23 0.43
CA ILE A 96 -7.56 -11.32 -0.44
C ILE A 96 -8.51 -12.12 -1.32
N ARG A 97 -8.01 -13.17 -1.98
CA ARG A 97 -8.80 -13.99 -2.91
C ARG A 97 -10.02 -14.60 -2.22
N LEU A 98 -9.82 -15.18 -1.04
CA LEU A 98 -10.90 -15.76 -0.24
C LEU A 98 -11.96 -14.73 0.15
N ARG A 99 -11.56 -13.48 0.41
CA ARG A 99 -12.53 -12.41 0.71
C ARG A 99 -13.34 -12.01 -0.51
N ILE A 100 -12.70 -11.91 -1.68
CA ILE A 100 -13.38 -11.60 -2.94
C ILE A 100 -14.41 -12.70 -3.26
N ASP A 101 -14.01 -13.97 -3.15
CA ASP A 101 -14.86 -15.11 -3.49
C ASP A 101 -16.05 -15.29 -2.51
N ARG A 102 -15.96 -14.76 -1.29
CA ARG A 102 -17.04 -14.82 -0.29
C ARG A 102 -18.13 -13.77 -0.50
N VAL A 103 -17.94 -12.78 -1.38
CA VAL A 103 -18.96 -11.76 -1.61
C VAL A 103 -20.11 -12.37 -2.43
N PRO A 104 -21.37 -12.30 -1.93
CA PRO A 104 -22.52 -12.81 -2.65
C PRO A 104 -22.58 -12.17 -4.04
N ARG A 105 -22.78 -12.99 -5.06
CA ARG A 105 -23.04 -12.46 -6.41
C ARG A 105 -24.39 -11.73 -6.40
N PRO A 106 -24.51 -10.58 -7.08
CA PRO A 106 -25.81 -9.94 -7.25
C PRO A 106 -26.78 -10.95 -7.85
N GLN A 107 -27.97 -11.08 -7.26
CA GLN A 107 -29.03 -11.88 -7.86
C GLN A 107 -29.35 -11.28 -9.23
N GLN A 108 -29.39 -12.12 -10.26
CA GLN A 108 -29.87 -11.69 -11.57
C GLN A 108 -31.36 -11.38 -11.44
N ILE A 109 -31.76 -10.18 -11.88
CA ILE A 109 -33.16 -9.79 -11.98
C ILE A 109 -33.74 -10.57 -13.16
N SER A 110 -34.92 -11.19 -12.98
CA SER A 110 -35.59 -11.89 -14.07
C SER A 110 -36.11 -10.88 -15.12
N GLU A 111 -36.34 -11.34 -16.34
CA GLU A 111 -36.89 -10.50 -17.41
C GLU A 111 -38.26 -9.93 -17.02
N ASP A 112 -39.11 -10.76 -16.40
CA ASP A 112 -40.44 -10.36 -15.93
C ASP A 112 -40.36 -9.32 -14.80
N ASP A 113 -39.46 -9.51 -13.83
CA ASP A 113 -39.25 -8.54 -12.74
C ASP A 113 -38.73 -7.20 -13.28
N PHE A 114 -37.85 -7.25 -14.30
CA PHE A 114 -37.35 -6.06 -14.95
C PHE A 114 -38.46 -5.30 -15.68
N ILE A 115 -39.32 -6.00 -16.43
CA ILE A 115 -40.47 -5.39 -17.12
C ILE A 115 -41.45 -4.79 -16.11
N ALA A 116 -41.74 -5.50 -15.02
CA ALA A 116 -42.61 -5.00 -13.95
C ALA A 116 -42.06 -3.71 -13.31
N MET A 117 -40.75 -3.64 -13.10
CA MET A 117 -40.08 -2.45 -12.56
C MET A 117 -40.16 -1.25 -13.52
N MET A 118 -40.10 -1.48 -14.83
CA MET A 118 -40.20 -0.42 -15.84
C MET A 118 -41.63 0.05 -16.08
N ALA A 119 -42.62 -0.80 -15.80
CA ALA A 119 -44.04 -0.49 -15.94
C ALA A 119 -44.58 0.33 -14.75
N ASP A 120 -43.88 0.35 -13.62
CA ASP A 120 -44.25 1.14 -12.45
C ASP A 120 -43.92 2.64 -12.66
N PRO A 121 -44.92 3.54 -12.66
CA PRO A 121 -44.69 4.98 -12.78
C PRO A 121 -44.15 5.62 -11.49
N SER A 122 -44.04 4.86 -10.40
CA SER A 122 -43.54 5.35 -9.11
C SER A 122 -42.03 5.60 -9.14
N ALA A 123 -41.56 6.57 -8.34
CA ALA A 123 -40.14 6.84 -8.23
C ALA A 123 -39.43 5.65 -7.55
N PRO A 124 -38.28 5.19 -8.08
CA PRO A 124 -37.55 4.08 -7.48
C PRO A 124 -37.23 4.36 -6.01
N VAL A 125 -37.73 3.50 -5.12
CA VAL A 125 -37.45 3.61 -3.69
C VAL A 125 -36.02 3.17 -3.44
N LYS A 126 -35.18 4.11 -2.99
CA LYS A 126 -33.78 3.84 -2.64
C LYS A 126 -33.73 2.88 -1.45
N SER A 127 -32.87 1.87 -1.54
CA SER A 127 -32.66 0.96 -0.41
C SER A 127 -31.97 1.70 0.76
N PRO A 128 -32.15 1.25 2.01
CA PRO A 128 -31.46 1.83 3.17
C PRO A 128 -29.93 1.82 3.03
N GLU A 129 -29.38 0.83 2.32
CA GLU A 129 -27.96 0.76 2.01
C GLU A 129 -27.51 1.83 1.01
N GLN A 130 -28.33 2.12 -0.02
CA GLN A 130 -28.05 3.18 -0.98
C GLN A 130 -28.06 4.55 -0.30
N VAL A 131 -29.05 4.81 0.56
CA VAL A 131 -29.13 6.06 1.33
C VAL A 131 -27.89 6.23 2.21
N LYS A 132 -27.48 5.21 2.97
CA LYS A 132 -26.27 5.26 3.79
C LYS A 132 -24.99 5.51 2.97
N LYS A 133 -24.87 4.89 1.79
CA LYS A 133 -23.73 5.11 0.88
C LYS A 133 -23.69 6.54 0.34
N GLU A 134 -24.85 7.10 -0.01
CA GLU A 134 -24.97 8.50 -0.45
C GLU A 134 -24.59 9.48 0.66
N GLU A 135 -25.06 9.25 1.89
CA GLU A 135 -24.68 10.06 3.06
C GLU A 135 -23.18 10.01 3.33
N MET A 136 -22.58 8.81 3.29
CA MET A 136 -21.14 8.64 3.47
C MET A 136 -20.34 9.33 2.37
N PHE A 137 -20.80 9.23 1.11
CA PHE A 137 -20.18 9.91 -0.02
C PHE A 137 -20.21 11.43 0.16
N GLU A 138 -21.36 12.00 0.55
CA GLU A 138 -21.50 13.44 0.73
C GLU A 138 -20.63 13.94 1.90
N ALA A 139 -20.57 13.19 3.01
CA ALA A 139 -19.67 13.50 4.13
C ALA A 139 -18.18 13.50 3.72
N GLN A 140 -17.76 12.52 2.92
CA GLN A 140 -16.39 12.45 2.40
C GLN A 140 -16.10 13.58 1.41
N ARG A 141 -17.04 13.90 0.51
CA ARG A 141 -16.94 15.01 -0.44
C ARG A 141 -16.72 16.32 0.29
N GLN A 142 -17.53 16.60 1.32
CA GLN A 142 -17.38 17.81 2.14
C GLN A 142 -16.05 17.85 2.87
N LYS A 143 -15.59 16.73 3.45
CA LYS A 143 -14.27 16.63 4.09
C LYS A 143 -13.15 16.95 3.10
N LEU A 144 -13.21 16.42 1.88
CA LEU A 144 -12.22 16.67 0.83
C LEU A 144 -12.18 18.14 0.43
N VAL A 145 -13.34 18.78 0.24
CA VAL A 145 -13.44 20.21 -0.07
C VAL A 145 -12.82 21.06 1.05
N ARG A 146 -13.09 20.72 2.32
CA ARG A 146 -12.48 21.41 3.48
C ARG A 146 -10.97 21.27 3.49
N LEU A 147 -10.45 20.06 3.30
CA LEU A 147 -9.00 19.82 3.25
C LEU A 147 -8.34 20.54 2.08
N SER A 148 -8.94 20.50 0.89
CA SER A 148 -8.43 21.22 -0.28
C SER A 148 -8.40 22.73 -0.03
N SER A 149 -9.43 23.29 0.59
CA SER A 149 -9.48 24.71 0.93
C SER A 149 -8.43 25.08 1.99
N ALA A 150 -8.26 24.24 3.01
CA ALA A 150 -7.24 24.42 4.05
C ALA A 150 -5.81 24.36 3.47
N LEU A 151 -5.56 23.43 2.54
CA LEU A 151 -4.27 23.32 1.84
C LEU A 151 -3.96 24.57 1.02
N LYS A 152 -4.93 25.09 0.26
CA LYS A 152 -4.77 26.35 -0.49
C LYS A 152 -4.49 27.54 0.43
N SER A 153 -5.20 27.61 1.56
CA SER A 153 -4.96 28.65 2.58
C SER A 153 -3.55 28.54 3.15
N PHE A 154 -3.11 27.32 3.47
CA PHE A 154 -1.76 27.06 3.96
C PHE A 154 -0.69 27.45 2.95
N GLU A 155 -0.85 27.07 1.69
CA GLU A 155 0.04 27.46 0.60
C GLU A 155 0.14 28.98 0.45
N TRP A 156 -1.01 29.67 0.51
CA TRP A 156 -1.04 31.14 0.51
C TRP A 156 -0.29 31.73 1.71
N MET A 157 -0.52 31.21 2.92
CA MET A 157 0.20 31.64 4.13
C MET A 157 1.71 31.46 3.99
N CYS A 158 2.16 30.32 3.46
CA CYS A 158 3.58 30.08 3.19
C CYS A 158 4.15 31.10 2.19
N SER A 159 3.40 31.43 1.14
CA SER A 159 3.82 32.39 0.12
C SER A 159 3.97 33.82 0.65
N VAL A 160 3.02 34.30 1.47
CA VAL A 160 3.06 35.67 2.02
C VAL A 160 3.99 35.80 3.24
N SER A 161 4.33 34.69 3.89
CA SER A 161 5.19 34.69 5.08
C SER A 161 6.67 34.46 4.74
N ASP A 162 7.01 33.99 3.53
CA ASP A 162 8.42 33.79 3.14
C ASP A 162 9.12 35.15 2.95
N PRO A 163 10.09 35.53 3.81
CA PRO A 163 10.77 36.82 3.72
C PRO A 163 11.54 37.00 2.41
N ARG A 164 11.86 35.91 1.71
CA ARG A 164 12.54 35.95 0.40
C ARG A 164 11.61 36.45 -0.72
N LEU A 165 10.30 36.36 -0.52
CA LEU A 165 9.29 36.80 -1.48
C LEU A 165 8.80 38.23 -1.22
N LEU A 166 9.20 38.85 -0.10
CA LEU A 166 8.85 40.22 0.23
C LEU A 166 9.65 41.22 -0.62
N LYS A 167 9.01 42.32 -1.03
CA LYS A 167 9.70 43.42 -1.71
C LYS A 167 10.75 44.00 -0.78
N LYS A 168 11.97 44.16 -1.29
CA LYS A 168 13.05 44.83 -0.55
C LYS A 168 12.66 46.30 -0.33
N PRO A 169 12.98 46.89 0.83
CA PRO A 169 12.72 48.29 1.08
C PRO A 169 13.47 49.15 0.05
N GLU A 170 12.81 50.20 -0.44
CA GLU A 170 13.46 51.21 -1.28
C GLU A 170 14.57 51.88 -0.48
N LYS A 171 15.74 52.00 -1.11
CA LYS A 171 16.89 52.65 -0.49
C LYS A 171 16.63 54.16 -0.49
N PHE A 172 16.46 54.73 0.70
CA PHE A 172 16.50 56.18 0.93
C PHE A 172 17.94 56.69 0.87
#